data_AF-A0A931V9B4-F1
#
_entry.id   AF-A0A931V9B4-F1
#
_cell.length_a   1.000
_cell.length_b   1.000
_cell.length_c   1.000
_cell.angle_alpha   90.00
_cell.angle_beta   90.00
_cell.angle_gamma   90.00
#
_symmetry.space_group_name_H-M   'P 1'
#
loop_
_entity.id
_entity.type
_entity.pdbx_description
1 polymer ?
#
loop_
_entity_poly.entity_id
_entity_poly.type
_entity_poly.pdbx_seq_one_letter_code
_entity_poly.pdbx_strand_id
1 'polypeptide(L)' 'LNLEFNLTSTLELGVGFGYRFVNGADFDALDDSELSDWVGTIFFRWTED' A
#
# COMPACT_ATOMS: atom_id res chain seq x y z
N LEU A 1 -5.77 0.51 4.70
CA LEU A 1 -5.52 0.50 6.15
C LEU A 1 -4.03 0.35 6.37
N ASN A 2 -3.45 1.16 7.24
CA ASN A 2 -2.03 1.04 7.59
C ASN A 2 -1.91 0.74 9.09
N LEU A 3 -1.01 -0.17 9.45
CA LEU A 3 -0.64 -0.49 10.81
C LEU A 3 0.83 -0.13 11.01
N GLU A 4 1.12 0.70 12.02
CA GLU A 4 2.46 1.17 12.35
C GLU A 4 2.90 0.59 13.69
N PHE A 5 4.12 0.05 13.72
CA PHE A 5 4.77 -0.53 14.87
C PHE A 5 6.09 0.20 15.13
N ASN A 6 6.15 0.83 16.30
CA ASN A 6 7.40 1.40 16.82
C ASN A 6 8.28 0.26 17.32
N LEU A 7 9.39 -0.03 16.62
CA LEU A 7 10.36 -1.02 17.06
C LEU A 7 11.33 -0.43 18.09
N THR A 8 11.81 0.78 17.82
CA THR A 8 12.76 1.56 18.64
C THR A 8 12.38 3.04 18.55
N SER A 9 12.84 3.90 19.45
CA SER A 9 12.60 5.36 19.39
C SER A 9 13.01 6.02 18.06
N THR A 10 13.96 5.42 17.36
CA THR A 10 14.53 5.90 16.10
C THR A 10 14.01 5.15 14.86
N LEU A 11 13.29 4.04 15.04
CA LEU A 11 12.91 3.15 13.94
C LEU A 11 11.45 2.68 14.05
N GLU A 12 10.68 3.04 13.03
CA GLU A 12 9.31 2.60 12.85
C GLU A 12 9.19 1.67 11.63
N LEU A 13 8.42 0.60 11.84
CA LEU A 13 7.96 -0.27 10.77
C LEU A 13 6.49 -0.02 10.54
N GLY A 14 6.08 0.02 9.29
CA GLY A 14 4.67 0.01 8.94
C GLY A 14 4.36 -1.03 7.89
N VAL A 15 3.17 -1.61 8.02
CA VAL A 15 2.56 -2.45 7.00
C VAL A 15 1.26 -1.81 6.55
N GLY A 16 1.12 -1.63 5.25
CA GLY A 16 -0.09 -1.15 4.62
C GLY A 16 -0.77 -2.25 3.85
N PHE A 17 -2.10 -2.27 3.87
CA PHE A 17 -2.88 -2.98 2.87
C PHE A 17 -3.98 -2.09 2.34
N GLY A 18 -4.22 -2.17 1.04
CA GLY A 18 -5.28 -1.44 0.38
C GLY A 18 -5.80 -2.24 -0.80
N TYR A 19 -6.97 -1.86 -1.28
CA TYR A 19 -7.46 -2.32 -2.56
C TYR A 19 -7.38 -1.14 -3.52
N ARG A 20 -6.68 -1.33 -4.64
CA ARG A 20 -6.58 -0.28 -5.66
C ARG A 20 -7.71 -0.47 -6.65
N PHE A 21 -8.64 0.47 -6.70
CA PHE A 21 -9.65 0.53 -7.76
C PHE A 21 -9.06 1.29 -8.94
N VAL A 22 -9.04 0.65 -10.12
CA VAL A 22 -8.70 1.30 -11.38
C VAL A 22 -9.94 1.25 -12.25
N ASN A 23 -10.39 2.40 -12.73
CA ASN A 23 -11.44 2.47 -13.74
C ASN A 23 -10.77 2.36 -15.11
N GLY A 24 -10.85 1.18 -15.73
CA GLY A 24 -10.24 0.83 -17.01
C GLY A 24 -11.03 1.30 -18.21
N ALA A 25 -11.92 2.29 -18.07
CA ALA A 25 -12.74 2.84 -19.17
C ALA A 25 -11.95 3.32 -20.41
N ASP A 26 -10.63 3.48 -20.32
CA ASP A 26 -9.73 3.83 -21.45
C ASP A 26 -8.95 2.63 -22.03
N PHE A 27 -9.08 1.43 -21.46
CA PHE A 27 -8.40 0.21 -21.89
C PHE A 27 -9.42 -0.83 -22.40
N ASP A 28 -9.84 -0.71 -23.66
CA ASP A 28 -10.79 -1.60 -24.35
C ASP A 28 -10.43 -3.10 -24.34
N ALA A 29 -9.24 -3.48 -23.88
CA ALA A 29 -8.72 -4.85 -23.91
C ALA A 29 -8.43 -5.46 -22.51
N LEU A 30 -8.65 -4.73 -21.42
CA LEU A 30 -8.36 -5.22 -20.07
C LEU A 30 -9.61 -5.08 -19.19
N ASP A 31 -9.98 -6.18 -18.53
CA ASP A 31 -11.12 -6.17 -17.61
C ASP A 31 -10.74 -5.42 -16.32
N ASP A 32 -11.65 -4.58 -15.81
CA ASP A 32 -11.42 -3.77 -14.60
C ASP A 32 -11.04 -4.63 -13.39
N SER A 33 -11.49 -5.89 -13.39
CA SER A 33 -11.19 -6.90 -12.37
C SER A 33 -9.72 -7.34 -12.35
N GLU A 34 -8.99 -7.23 -13.47
CA GLU A 34 -7.58 -7.57 -13.57
C GLU A 34 -6.66 -6.39 -13.19
N LEU A 35 -7.16 -5.17 -13.32
CA LEU A 35 -6.43 -3.94 -12.98
C LEU A 35 -6.57 -3.58 -11.50
N SER A 36 -7.69 -3.97 -10.89
CA SER A 36 -8.02 -3.72 -9.51
C SER A 36 -7.64 -4.90 -8.63
N ASP A 37 -6.62 -4.72 -7.80
CA ASP A 37 -6.09 -5.79 -6.95
C ASP A 37 -5.73 -5.28 -5.55
N TRP A 38 -5.56 -6.23 -4.63
CA TRP A 38 -5.03 -6.00 -3.30
C TRP A 38 -3.56 -5.62 -3.39
N VAL A 39 -3.22 -4.50 -2.77
CA VAL A 39 -1.86 -3.99 -2.68
C VAL A 39 -1.43 -4.02 -1.22
N GLY A 40 -0.32 -4.70 -0.95
CA GLY A 40 0.38 -4.67 0.33
C GLY A 40 1.63 -3.80 0.24
N THR A 41 1.93 -3.06 1.29
CA THR A 41 3.16 -2.28 1.40
C THR A 41 3.86 -2.57 2.72
N ILE A 42 5.19 -2.57 2.70
CA ILE A 42 6.04 -2.60 3.89
C ILE A 42 6.93 -1.37 3.81
N PHE A 43 6.95 -0.55 4.85
CA PHE A 43 7.81 0.62 4.91
C PHE A 43 8.60 0.68 6.21
N PHE A 44 9.75 1.33 6.11
CA PHE A 44 10.67 1.60 7.20
C PHE A 44 10.82 3.12 7.28
N ARG A 45 10.58 3.70 8.45
CA ARG A 45 10.78 5.13 8.69
C ARG A 45 11.84 5.29 9.76
N TRP A 46 12.91 6.00 9.42
CA TRP A 46 13.86 6.51 10.39
C TRP A 46 13.30 7.82 10.95
N THR A 47 13.11 7.87 12.26
CA THR A 47 12.73 9.08 12.99
C THR A 47 13.99 9.63 13.65
N GLU A 48 14.40 10.84 13.25
CA GLU A 48 15.44 11.57 13.98
C GLU A 48 14.77 12.31 15.14
N ASP A 49 15.22 12.04 16.37
CA ASP A 49 14.84 12.78 17.59
C ASP A 49 15.33 14.24 17.54
#